data_AF-A0A938W3X4-F1
#
_entry.id   AF-A0A938W3X4-F1
#
_cell.length_a   1.000
_cell.length_b   1.000
_cell.length_c   1.000
_cell.angle_alpha   90.00
_cell.angle_beta   90.00
_cell.angle_gamma   90.00
#
_symmetry.space_group_name_H-M   'P 1'
#
loop_
_entity.id
_entity.type
_entity.pdbx_description
1 polymer ?
#
loop_
_entity_poly.entity_id
_entity_poly.type
_entity_poly.pdbx_seq_one_letter_code
_entity_poly.pdbx_strand_id
1 'polypeptide(L)' 'MTAHLPNLAASMHQRLLNQSKARGIDFNLLLARFTVERFLYRLAQSAYADQFVLKGAMLLQV' A
#
# COMPACT_ATOMS: atom_id res chain seq x y z
N MET A 1 -0.47 33.13 -0.81
CA MET A 1 0.04 32.20 -1.84
C MET A 1 -0.23 30.79 -1.34
N THR A 2 -1.30 30.15 -1.79
CA THR A 2 -1.62 28.77 -1.42
C THR A 2 -0.55 27.87 -2.04
N ALA A 3 0.24 27.19 -1.21
CA ALA A 3 1.20 26.21 -1.70
C ALA A 3 0.41 25.16 -2.51
N HIS A 4 0.77 24.97 -3.77
CA HIS A 4 0.26 23.89 -4.60
C HIS A 4 0.70 22.58 -3.94
N LEU A 5 -0.13 21.99 -3.09
CA LEU A 5 0.16 20.69 -2.49
C LEU A 5 0.32 19.70 -3.66
N PRO A 6 1.52 19.14 -3.87
CA PRO A 6 1.71 18.17 -4.92
C PRO A 6 0.72 17.01 -4.69
N ASN A 7 0.02 16.60 -5.75
CA ASN A 7 -0.98 15.54 -5.67
C ASN A 7 -0.29 14.21 -5.29
N LEU A 8 -0.24 13.92 -4.00
CA LEU A 8 0.43 12.75 -3.44
C LEU A 8 -0.17 11.45 -4.01
N ALA A 9 -1.49 11.40 -4.19
CA ALA A 9 -2.17 10.24 -4.76
C ALA A 9 -1.69 9.96 -6.19
N ALA A 10 -1.60 10.98 -7.03
CA ALA A 10 -1.06 10.86 -8.39
C ALA A 10 0.41 10.43 -8.40
N SER A 11 1.23 10.97 -7.49
CA SER A 11 2.64 10.58 -7.34
C SER A 11 2.78 9.11 -6.94
N MET A 12 1.99 8.65 -5.97
CA MET A 12 2.00 7.26 -5.52
C MET A 12 1.51 6.30 -6.60
N HIS A 13 0.45 6.67 -7.33
CA HIS A 13 -0.04 5.90 -8.46
C HIS A 13 1.05 5.72 -9.53
N GLN A 14 1.74 6.80 -9.91
CA GLN A 14 2.82 6.73 -10.89
C GLN A 14 3.99 5.86 -10.42
N ARG A 15 4.36 5.94 -9.13
CA ARG A 15 5.41 5.11 -8.54
C ARG A 15 5.05 3.62 -8.60
N LEU A 16 3.82 3.27 -8.23
CA LEU A 16 3.33 1.89 -8.31
C LEU A 16 3.26 1.40 -9.77
N LEU A 17 2.85 2.27 -10.71
CA LEU A 17 2.82 1.93 -12.13
C LEU A 17 4.23 1.69 -12.71
N ASN A 18 5.21 2.49 -12.27
CA ASN A 18 6.60 2.27 -12.67
C ASN A 18 7.14 0.96 -12.07
N GLN A 19 6.79 0.66 -10.82
CA GLN A 19 7.20 -0.59 -10.17
C GLN A 19 6.55 -1.83 -10.81
N SER A 20 5.28 -1.76 -11.21
CA SER A 20 4.61 -2.88 -11.87
C SER A 20 5.28 -3.22 -13.20
N LYS A 21 5.61 -2.20 -13.99
CA LYS A 21 6.38 -2.32 -15.24
C LYS A 21 7.77 -2.90 -15.00
N ALA A 22 8.50 -2.39 -14.01
CA ALA A 22 9.86 -2.84 -13.70
C ALA A 22 9.91 -4.31 -13.25
N ARG A 23 8.86 -4.79 -12.57
CA ARG A 23 8.77 -6.17 -12.08
C ARG A 23 8.02 -7.12 -13.02
N GLY A 24 7.43 -6.60 -14.11
CA GLY A 24 6.61 -7.39 -15.02
C GLY A 24 5.34 -7.97 -14.38
N ILE A 25 4.82 -7.34 -13.32
CA ILE A 25 3.63 -7.78 -12.60
C ILE A 25 2.43 -6.92 -12.97
N ASP A 26 1.23 -7.49 -12.87
CA ASP A 26 -0.01 -6.75 -13.06
C ASP A 26 -0.11 -5.57 -12.08
N PHE A 27 -0.53 -4.41 -12.59
CA PHE A 27 -0.62 -3.19 -11.80
C PHE A 27 -1.69 -3.28 -10.72
N ASN A 28 -2.86 -3.85 -11.03
CA ASN A 28 -3.94 -3.96 -10.06
C ASN A 28 -3.58 -4.93 -8.94
N LEU A 29 -2.87 -6.02 -9.25
CA LEU A 29 -2.31 -6.92 -8.26
C LEU A 29 -1.34 -6.21 -7.31
N LEU A 30 -0.39 -5.44 -7.86
CA LEU A 30 0.55 -4.66 -7.04
C LEU A 30 -0.18 -3.60 -6.21
N LEU A 31 -1.16 -2.91 -6.79
CA LEU A 31 -1.94 -1.88 -6.11
C LEU A 31 -2.75 -2.47 -4.95
N ALA A 32 -3.41 -3.61 -5.15
CA ALA A 32 -4.17 -4.29 -4.12
C ALA A 32 -3.25 -4.72 -2.97
N ARG A 33 -2.12 -5.37 -3.29
CA ARG A 33 -1.11 -5.77 -2.29
C ARG A 33 -0.61 -4.57 -1.49
N PHE A 34 -0.16 -3.52 -2.18
CA PHE A 34 0.32 -2.28 -1.56
C PHE A 34 -0.74 -1.67 -0.63
N THR A 35 -2.01 -1.66 -1.05
CA THR A 35 -3.10 -1.09 -0.27
C THR A 35 -3.30 -1.85 1.04
N VAL A 36 -3.33 -3.19 0.99
CA VAL A 36 -3.53 -3.98 2.20
C VAL A 36 -2.31 -3.91 3.11
N GLU A 37 -1.08 -4.03 2.58
CA GLU A 37 0.14 -3.83 3.36
C GLU A 37 0.17 -2.46 4.04
N ARG A 38 -0.31 -1.41 3.36
CA ARG A 38 -0.40 -0.07 3.95
C ARG A 38 -1.49 0.10 4.96
N PHE A 39 -2.63 -0.54 4.76
CA PHE A 39 -3.67 -0.59 5.77
C PHE A 39 -3.16 -1.30 7.04
N LEU A 40 -2.57 -2.48 6.91
CA LEU A 40 -2.09 -3.27 8.05
C LEU A 40 -1.01 -2.54 8.86
N TYR A 41 -0.08 -1.84 8.20
CA TYR A 41 0.90 -1.01 8.91
C TYR A 41 0.30 0.15 9.68
N ARG A 42 -0.74 0.80 9.13
CA ARG A 42 -1.45 1.86 9.86
C ARG A 42 -2.24 1.27 11.04
N LEU A 43 -2.86 0.12 10.83
CA LEU A 43 -3.57 -0.61 11.90
C LEU A 43 -2.63 -0.99 13.04
N ALA A 44 -1.45 -1.52 12.72
CA ALA A 44 -0.44 -1.93 13.68
C ALA A 44 0.15 -0.77 14.51
N GLN A 45 0.09 0.47 14.00
CA GLN A 45 0.50 1.67 14.75
C GLN A 45 -0.66 2.40 15.43
N SER A 46 -1.89 1.89 15.27
CA SER A 46 -3.06 2.50 15.88
C SER A 46 -3.26 1.99 17.31
N ALA A 47 -4.07 2.70 18.10
CA ALA A 47 -4.49 2.26 19.43
C ALA A 47 -5.31 0.95 19.43
N TYR A 48 -5.71 0.45 18.25
CA TYR A 48 -6.50 -0.77 18.10
C TYR A 48 -5.66 -1.99 17.71
N ALA A 49 -4.33 -1.86 17.62
CA ALA A 49 -3.46 -2.93 17.12
C ALA A 49 -3.70 -4.28 17.86
N ASP A 50 -3.84 -4.23 19.18
CA ASP A 50 -4.01 -5.42 20.02
C ASP A 50 -5.43 -6.03 19.94
N GLN A 51 -6.35 -5.42 19.20
CA GLN A 51 -7.71 -5.93 19.00
C GLN A 51 -7.83 -6.84 17.76
N PHE A 52 -6.78 -6.91 16.93
CA PHE A 52 -6.81 -7.64 15.66
C PHE A 52 -5.62 -8.59 15.54
N VAL A 53 -5.86 -9.73 14.87
CA VAL A 53 -4.81 -10.68 14.50
C VAL A 53 -4.80 -10.84 12.99
N LEU A 54 -3.62 -10.69 12.38
CA LEU A 54 -3.42 -11.01 10.96
C LEU A 54 -3.44 -12.53 10.78
N LYS A 55 -4.21 -13.02 9.80
CA LYS A 55 -4.37 -14.45 9.52
C LYS A 55 -4.34 -14.74 8.02
N GLY A 56 -4.27 -16.03 7.68
CA GLY A 56 -4.41 -16.54 6.32
C GLY A 56 -3.21 -16.26 5.42
N ALA A 57 -3.44 -16.26 4.11
CA ALA A 57 -2.40 -16.23 3.08
C ALA A 57 -1.51 -14.97 3.10
N MET A 58 -1.94 -13.87 3.74
CA MET A 58 -1.09 -12.69 3.91
C MET A 58 0.16 -12.95 4.75
N LEU A 59 0.14 -13.97 5.63
CA LEU A 59 1.32 -14.39 6.41
C LEU A 59 2.34 -15.18 5.58
N LEU A 60 1.96 -15.68 4.40
CA LEU A 60 2.76 -16.58 3.57
C LEU A 60 3.47 -15.85 2.43
N GLN A 61 3.36 -14.53 2.37
CA GLN A 61 3.99 -13.71 1.35
C GLN A 61 5.49 -13.52 1.70
N VAL A 62 6.34 -14.41 1.17
CA VAL A 62 7.80 -14.24 1.09
C VAL A 62 8.17 -13.57 -0.23
#